data_AF-A0A382IHA1-F1
#
_entry.id   AF-A0A382IHA1-F1
#
_cell.length_a   1.000
_cell.length_b   1.000
_cell.length_c   1.000
_cell.angle_alpha   90.00
_cell.angle_beta   90.00
_cell.angle_gamma   90.00
#
_symmetry.space_group_name_H-M   'P 1'
#
loop_
_entity.id
_entity.type
_entity.pdbx_description
1 polymer ?
#
loop_
_entity_poly.entity_id
_entity_poly.type
_entity_poly.pdbx_seq_one_letter_code
_entity_poly.pdbx_strand_id
1 'polypeptide(L)' 'MSVVARITRKEFTEFFASPAALLFLGAFLVMMLFLFFWMETFFARNIADARPLFKWLPVLLIFLAATLTMR' A
#
# COMPACT_ATOMS: atom_id res chain seq x y z
N MET A 1 20.50 22.53 -3.06
CA MET A 1 19.87 21.26 -2.62
C MET A 1 20.89 20.42 -1.88
N SER A 2 20.53 19.85 -0.74
CA SER A 2 21.39 18.91 -0.01
C SER A 2 21.58 17.62 -0.83
N VAL A 3 22.78 17.02 -0.76
CA VAL A 3 23.13 15.76 -1.46
C VAL A 3 22.13 14.65 -1.14
N VAL A 4 21.64 14.61 0.11
CA VAL A 4 20.61 13.68 0.57
C VAL A 4 19.34 13.78 -0.29
N ALA A 5 18.82 14.98 -0.52
CA ALA A 5 17.60 15.18 -1.33
C ALA A 5 17.79 14.73 -2.79
N ARG A 6 19.01 14.85 -3.33
CA ARG A 6 19.33 14.40 -4.70
C ARG A 6 19.35 12.88 -4.80
N ILE A 7 19.92 12.19 -3.81
CA ILE A 7 19.96 10.73 -3.75
C ILE A 7 18.55 10.17 -3.57
N THR A 8 17.78 10.69 -2.60
CA THR A 8 16.40 10.25 -2.34
C THR A 8 15.54 10.37 -3.60
N ARG A 9 15.63 11.47 -4.35
CA ARG A 9 14.85 11.67 -5.58
C ARG A 9 15.21 10.66 -6.67
N LYS A 10 16.51 10.33 -6.81
CA LYS A 10 16.98 9.36 -7.80
C LYS A 10 16.45 7.96 -7.50
N GLU A 11 16.65 7.49 -6.27
CA GLU A 11 16.17 6.18 -5.81
C GLU A 11 14.64 6.04 -5.92
N PHE A 12 13.89 7.10 -5.53
CA PHE A 12 12.43 7.09 -5.69
C PHE A 12 12.02 6.99 -7.16
N THR A 13 12.68 7.75 -8.04
CA THR A 13 12.34 7.73 -9.47
C THR A 13 12.67 6.38 -10.09
N GLU A 14 13.79 5.78 -9.69
CA GLU A 14 14.26 4.48 -10.19
C GLU A 14 13.37 3.32 -9.69
N PHE A 15 12.89 3.40 -8.45
CA PHE A 15 11.93 2.45 -7.89
C PHE A 15 10.56 2.52 -8.57
N PHE A 16 10.02 3.73 -8.77
CA PHE A 16 8.74 3.95 -9.45
C PHE A 16 8.83 3.82 -10.98
N ALA A 17 10.03 3.82 -11.56
CA ALA A 17 10.25 3.54 -12.98
C ALA A 17 10.03 2.06 -13.31
N SER A 18 10.08 1.17 -12.31
CA SER A 18 9.70 -0.24 -12.49
C SER A 18 8.17 -0.35 -12.62
N PRO A 19 7.64 -0.85 -13.76
CA PRO A 19 6.21 -1.07 -13.92
C PRO A 19 5.63 -2.04 -12.88
N ALA A 20 6.46 -2.96 -12.39
CA ALA A 20 6.08 -3.93 -11.37
C ALA A 20 5.75 -3.25 -10.02
N ALA A 21 6.49 -2.19 -9.64
CA ALA A 21 6.24 -1.47 -8.38
C ALA A 21 4.87 -0.79 -8.38
N LEU A 22 4.50 -0.17 -9.51
CA LEU A 22 3.19 0.46 -9.69
C LEU A 22 2.05 -0.58 -9.69
N LEU A 23 2.23 -1.72 -10.36
CA LEU A 23 1.25 -2.80 -10.36
C LEU A 23 1.05 -3.37 -8.95
N PHE A 24 2.14 -3.56 -8.20
CA PHE A 24 2.06 -4.09 -6.85
C PHE A 24 1.38 -3.12 -5.88
N LEU A 25 1.75 -1.84 -5.95
CA LEU A 25 1.10 -0.80 -5.16
C LEU A 25 -0.39 -0.68 -5.51
N GLY A 26 -0.73 -0.74 -6.80
CA GLY A 26 -2.11 -0.77 -7.27
C GLY A 26 -2.89 -1.97 -6.75
N ALA A 27 -2.33 -3.17 -6.85
CA ALA A 27 -2.94 -4.40 -6.34
C ALA A 27 -3.14 -4.35 -4.82
N PHE A 28 -2.16 -3.83 -4.07
CA PHE A 28 -2.26 -3.59 -2.63
C PHE A 28 -3.42 -2.65 -2.29
N LEU A 29 -3.54 -1.51 -3.00
CA LEU A 29 -4.62 -0.54 -2.81
C LEU A 29 -5.99 -1.16 -3.11
N VAL A 30 -6.12 -1.89 -4.22
CA VAL A 30 -7.37 -2.57 -4.60
C VAL A 30 -7.76 -3.61 -3.54
N MET A 31 -6.80 -4.39 -3.06
CA MET A 31 -7.05 -5.41 -2.04
C MET A 31 -7.45 -4.79 -0.70
N MET A 32 -6.81 -3.70 -0.30
CA MET A 32 -7.16 -2.94 0.90
C MET A 32 -8.61 -2.42 0.82
N LEU A 33 -9.00 -1.81 -0.30
CA LEU A 33 -10.36 -1.32 -0.52
C LEU A 33 -11.38 -2.47 -0.55
N PHE A 34 -11.04 -3.57 -1.20
CA PHE A 34 -11.90 -4.75 -1.28
C PHE A 34 -12.16 -5.36 0.10
N LEU A 35 -11.11 -5.59 0.89
CA LEU A 35 -11.26 -6.11 2.26
C LEU A 35 -12.09 -5.15 3.13
N PHE A 36 -11.83 -3.85 3.02
CA PHE A 36 -12.55 -2.85 3.81
C PHE A 36 -14.04 -2.79 3.47
N PHE A 37 -14.40 -2.70 2.19
CA PHE A 37 -15.77 -2.52 1.76
C PHE A 37 -16.59 -3.81 1.77
N TRP A 38 -16.01 -4.93 1.33
CA TRP A 38 -16.71 -6.22 1.24
C TRP A 38 -16.52 -7.10 2.47
N MET A 39 -15.28 -7.40 2.89
CA MET A 39 -15.03 -8.38 3.97
C MET A 39 -15.52 -7.86 5.32
N GLU A 40 -15.22 -6.60 5.65
CA GLU A 40 -15.67 -5.96 6.89
C GLU A 40 -17.10 -5.38 6.79
N THR A 41 -17.79 -5.67 5.68
CA THR A 41 -19.19 -5.29 5.40
C THR A 41 -19.50 -3.83 5.71
N PHE A 42 -18.59 -2.91 5.31
CA PHE A 42 -18.64 -1.48 5.67
C PHE A 42 -20.03 -0.86 5.51
N PHE A 43 -20.70 -1.13 4.38
CA PHE A 43 -22.03 -0.60 4.08
C PHE A 43 -23.14 -1.20 4.96
N ALA A 44 -23.03 -2.48 5.34
CA ALA A 44 -24.02 -3.13 6.20
C ALA A 44 -23.97 -2.62 7.64
N ARG A 45 -22.78 -2.23 8.12
CA ARG A 45 -22.60 -1.72 9.48
C ARG A 45 -23.23 -0.35 9.72
N ASN A 46 -23.58 0.41 8.67
CA ASN A 46 -24.16 1.76 8.76
C ASN A 46 -23.33 2.75 9.62
N ILE A 47 -22.02 2.51 9.77
CA ILE A 47 -21.12 3.33 10.57
C ILE A 47 -19.84 3.56 9.77
N ALA A 48 -19.52 4.84 9.53
CA ALA A 48 -18.34 5.27 8.78
C ALA A 48 -17.07 5.20 9.64
N ASP A 49 -16.57 3.98 9.85
CA ASP A 49 -15.41 3.72 10.71
C ASP A 49 -14.30 2.97 9.99
N ALA A 50 -13.06 3.44 10.18
CA ALA A 50 -11.83 2.89 9.63
C ALA A 50 -11.12 1.87 10.53
N ARG A 51 -11.52 1.67 11.79
CA ARG A 51 -11.01 0.64 12.72
C ARG A 51 -10.87 -0.75 12.08
N PRO A 52 -11.82 -1.25 11.27
CA PRO A 52 -11.68 -2.53 10.57
C PRO A 52 -10.48 -2.60 9.62
N LEU A 53 -10.15 -1.49 8.96
CA LEU A 53 -8.99 -1.39 8.06
C LEU A 53 -7.69 -1.67 8.83
N PHE A 54 -7.58 -1.12 10.04
CA PHE A 54 -6.41 -1.30 10.91
C PHE A 54 -6.22 -2.74 11.39
N LYS A 55 -7.27 -3.57 11.41
CA LYS A 55 -7.13 -5.00 11.72
C LYS A 55 -6.40 -5.76 10.61
N TRP A 56 -6.66 -5.38 9.37
CA TRP A 56 -6.06 -6.00 8.18
C TRP A 56 -4.72 -5.38 7.77
N LEU A 57 -4.47 -4.14 8.20
CA LEU A 57 -3.25 -3.39 7.87
C LEU A 57 -1.96 -4.16 8.16
N PRO A 58 -1.76 -4.80 9.33
CA PRO A 58 -0.53 -5.55 9.62
C PRO A 58 -0.27 -6.68 8.63
N VAL A 59 -1.32 -7.41 8.26
CA VAL A 59 -1.24 -8.52 7.30
C VAL A 59 -0.90 -7.99 5.92
N LEU A 60 -1.60 -6.95 5.46
CA LEU A 60 -1.33 -6.31 4.17
C LEU A 60 0.09 -5.73 4.10
N LEU A 61 0.57 -5.13 5.19
CA LEU A 61 1.93 -4.57 5.27
C LEU A 61 3.02 -5.64 5.18
N ILE A 62 2.79 -6.88 5.62
CA ILE A 62 3.75 -7.98 5.42
C ILE A 62 3.97 -8.22 3.93
N PHE A 63 2.89 -8.27 3.14
CA PHE A 63 3.00 -8.44 1.69
C PHE A 63 3.67 -7.24 1.03
N LEU A 64 3.28 -6.02 1.43
CA LEU A 64 3.90 -4.81 0.90
C LEU A 64 5.39 -4.74 1.22
N ALA A 65 5.78 -5.02 2.46
CA ALA A 65 7.17 -5.05 2.90
C ALA A 65 7.98 -6.11 2.16
N ALA A 66 7.44 -7.33 2.01
CA ALA A 66 8.08 -8.39 1.26
C ALA A 66 8.40 -7.95 -0.17
N THR A 67 7.48 -7.24 -0.83
CA THR A 67 7.71 -6.74 -2.18
C THR A 67 8.64 -5.54 -2.27
N LEU A 68 8.66 -4.68 -1.26
CA LEU A 68 9.64 -3.60 -1.19
C LEU A 68 11.07 -4.12 -1.00
N THR A 69 11.22 -5.29 -0.37
CA THR A 69 12.51 -5.94 -0.14
C THR A 69 13.01 -6.82 -1.30
N MET A 70 12.14 -7.15 -2.26
CA MET A 70 12.54 -7.87 -3.47
C MET A 70 13.27 -6.88 -4.39
N ARG A 71 14.61 -6.98 -4.42
CA ARG A 71 15.42 -6.39 -5.49
C ARG A 71 15.36 -7.27 -6.75
#